data_AF-A0A177V831-F1
#
_entry.id   AF-A0A177V831-F1
#
_cell.length_a   1.000
_cell.length_b   1.000
_cell.length_c   1.000
_cell.angle_alpha   90.00
_cell.angle_beta   90.00
_cell.angle_gamma   90.00
#
_symmetry.space_group_name_H-M   'P 1'
#
loop_
_entity.id
_entity.type
_entity.pdbx_description
1 polymer ?
#
loop_
_entity_poly.entity_id
_entity_poly.type
_entity_poly.pdbx_seq_one_letter_code
_entity_poly.pdbx_strand_id
1 'polypeptide(L)'
;MVYRRPLLLLPFLLFVAAVADGAPLSKLSCPSCPTLLQEFNLEARGGIRVEKDLLSLELLFDKHAKELDDLRVILRKAADEAQNEEVQQLMDAIRLASARKNEVARWIETLHPHVS
;
A
#
# COMPACT_ATOMS: atom_id res chain seq x y z
N MET A 1 54.03 -18.04 -30.49
CA MET A 1 52.95 -17.39 -29.74
C MET A 1 51.69 -17.35 -30.58
N VAL A 2 50.73 -18.24 -30.35
CA VAL A 2 49.29 -17.97 -30.52
C VAL A 2 48.59 -18.94 -29.56
N TYR A 3 48.09 -18.40 -28.44
CA TYR A 3 47.28 -19.13 -27.48
C TYR A 3 45.92 -19.44 -28.12
N ARG A 4 45.61 -20.73 -28.32
CA ARG A 4 44.30 -21.19 -28.76
C ARG A 4 43.51 -21.69 -27.55
N ARG A 5 42.39 -20.99 -27.28
CA ARG A 5 41.26 -21.34 -26.41
C ARG A 5 41.51 -21.09 -24.90
N PRO A 6 40.58 -20.39 -24.24
CA PRO A 6 39.34 -21.04 -23.83
C PRO A 6 38.10 -20.21 -24.17
N LEU A 7 37.35 -20.67 -25.18
CA LEU A 7 36.04 -20.13 -25.56
C LEU A 7 34.94 -21.09 -25.07
N LEU A 8 35.04 -21.50 -23.81
CA LEU A 8 34.22 -22.58 -23.22
C LEU A 8 33.79 -22.32 -21.76
N LEU A 9 33.89 -21.08 -21.27
CA LEU A 9 33.43 -20.72 -19.91
C LEU A 9 32.31 -19.68 -19.88
N LEU A 10 31.81 -19.25 -21.05
CA LEU A 10 30.76 -18.24 -21.13
C LEU A 10 29.32 -18.71 -20.82
N PRO A 11 28.91 -19.98 -20.99
CA PRO A 11 27.51 -20.34 -20.72
C PRO A 11 27.20 -20.53 -19.23
N PHE A 12 28.21 -20.61 -18.35
CA PHE A 12 27.99 -20.90 -16.93
C PHE A 12 27.66 -19.65 -16.08
N LEU A 13 27.98 -18.44 -16.55
CA LEU A 13 27.65 -17.20 -15.84
C LEU A 13 26.18 -16.76 -16.02
N LEU A 14 25.45 -17.33 -16.99
CA LEU A 14 24.03 -17.01 -17.19
C LEU A 14 23.10 -17.74 -16.21
N PHE A 15 23.53 -18.86 -15.63
CA PHE A 15 22.68 -19.63 -14.71
C PHE A 15 22.64 -19.06 -13.28
N VAL A 16 23.62 -18.25 -12.87
CA VAL A 16 23.67 -17.66 -11.51
C VAL A 16 22.89 -16.36 -11.41
N ALA A 17 22.62 -15.66 -12.53
CA ALA A 17 21.79 -14.46 -12.53
C ALA A 17 20.28 -14.74 -12.39
N ALA A 18 19.84 -15.98 -12.62
CA ALA A 18 18.42 -16.38 -12.61
C ALA A 18 17.87 -16.73 -11.21
N VAL A 19 18.52 -16.30 -10.13
CA VAL A 19 17.97 -16.39 -8.75
C VAL A 19 17.70 -15.01 -8.14
N ALA A 20 17.88 -13.93 -8.90
CA ALA A 20 17.68 -12.55 -8.43
C ALA A 20 16.60 -11.77 -9.18
N ASP A 21 15.80 -12.43 -10.02
CA ASP A 21 14.72 -11.76 -10.77
C ASP A 21 13.39 -12.46 -10.50
N GLY A 22 12.72 -12.01 -9.43
CA GLY A 22 11.30 -12.19 -9.25
C GLY A 22 10.59 -11.44 -10.39
N ALA A 23 10.31 -12.16 -11.46
CA ALA A 23 9.67 -11.65 -12.66
C ALA A 23 8.43 -10.79 -12.30
N PRO A 24 8.30 -9.56 -12.83
CA PRO A 24 7.06 -8.82 -12.72
C PRO A 24 6.01 -9.58 -13.55
N LEU A 25 4.89 -9.92 -12.90
CA LEU A 25 3.73 -10.49 -13.57
C LEU A 25 3.40 -9.64 -14.80
N SER A 26 3.33 -10.33 -15.92
CA SER A 26 3.12 -9.81 -17.27
C SER A 26 2.03 -8.74 -17.25
N LYS A 27 2.36 -7.58 -17.82
CA LYS A 27 1.49 -6.42 -18.00
C LYS A 27 0.11 -6.83 -18.53
N LEU A 28 -0.85 -7.02 -17.61
CA LEU A 28 -2.25 -6.84 -17.92
C LEU A 28 -2.44 -5.34 -18.09
N SER A 29 -2.63 -4.92 -19.34
CA SER A 29 -3.03 -3.58 -19.72
C SER A 29 -4.25 -3.14 -18.91
N CYS A 30 -4.03 -2.36 -17.86
CA CYS A 30 -5.06 -1.49 -17.30
C CYS A 30 -4.88 -0.12 -17.97
N PRO A 31 -5.67 0.23 -18.99
CA PRO A 31 -5.52 1.50 -19.72
C PRO A 31 -6.03 2.73 -18.93
N SER A 32 -6.18 2.63 -17.60
CA SER A 32 -6.70 3.72 -16.77
C SER A 32 -6.29 3.63 -15.29
N CYS A 33 -5.13 3.03 -14.97
CA CYS A 33 -4.57 3.20 -13.62
C CYS A 33 -3.77 4.50 -13.60
N PRO A 34 -4.19 5.55 -12.87
CA PRO A 34 -3.35 6.71 -12.68
C PRO A 34 -2.10 6.27 -11.94
N THR A 35 -0.94 6.56 -12.53
CA THR A 35 0.38 6.39 -11.93
C THR A 35 0.49 7.34 -10.74
N LEU A 36 -0.08 6.94 -9.60
CA LEU A 36 0.17 7.58 -8.32
C LEU A 36 1.67 7.39 -8.03
N LEU A 37 2.39 8.51 -7.95
CA LEU A 37 3.79 8.60 -7.54
C LEU A 37 4.06 7.60 -6.42
N GLN A 38 4.80 6.55 -6.76
CA GLN A 38 5.05 5.36 -5.95
C GLN A 38 6.12 5.63 -4.88
N GLU A 39 6.26 6.87 -4.39
CA GLU A 39 7.25 7.23 -3.38
C GLU A 39 6.74 7.07 -1.94
N PHE A 40 5.43 6.89 -1.73
CA PHE A 40 4.84 6.75 -0.38
C PHE A 40 4.49 5.32 0.06
N ASN A 41 4.89 4.28 -0.68
CA ASN A 41 4.36 2.92 -0.48
C ASN A 41 5.37 1.85 -0.03
N LEU A 42 6.61 2.21 0.31
CA LEU A 42 7.54 1.22 0.89
C LEU A 42 7.17 0.86 2.33
N GLU A 43 6.64 1.78 3.13
CA GLU A 43 6.08 1.45 4.45
C GLU A 43 4.75 0.66 4.35
N ALA A 44 3.96 0.86 3.30
CA ALA A 44 2.71 0.12 3.10
C ALA A 44 2.92 -1.37 2.71
N ARG A 45 4.09 -1.72 2.17
CA ARG A 45 4.44 -3.12 1.87
C ARG A 45 4.86 -3.91 3.10
N GLY A 46 5.26 -3.24 4.17
CA GLY A 46 5.41 -3.82 5.51
C GLY A 46 4.09 -3.84 6.27
N GLY A 47 2.98 -4.15 5.58
CA GLY A 47 1.64 -4.12 6.13
C GLY A 47 1.61 -4.76 7.51
N ILE A 48 1.04 -4.04 8.47
CA ILE A 48 0.82 -4.54 9.83
C ILE A 48 0.17 -5.92 9.66
N ARG A 49 0.79 -6.97 10.21
CA ARG A 49 0.14 -8.28 10.30
C ARG A 49 -1.02 -8.12 11.27
N VAL A 50 -2.17 -7.76 10.73
CA VAL A 50 -3.41 -7.69 11.48
C VAL A 50 -3.83 -9.13 11.71
N GLU A 51 -3.64 -9.60 12.95
CA GLU A 51 -4.27 -10.83 13.38
C GLU A 51 -5.79 -10.66 13.21
N LYS A 52 -6.47 -11.69 12.69
CA LYS A 52 -7.90 -11.63 12.40
C LYS A 52 -8.77 -11.84 13.64
N ASP A 53 -8.17 -11.73 14.83
CA ASP A 53 -8.92 -11.75 16.07
C ASP A 53 -9.64 -10.41 16.28
N LEU A 54 -10.71 -10.47 17.05
CA LEU A 54 -11.59 -9.32 17.27
C LEU A 54 -10.83 -8.12 17.85
N LEU A 55 -9.94 -8.35 18.82
CA LEU A 55 -9.25 -7.28 19.54
C LEU A 55 -8.27 -6.55 18.61
N SER A 56 -7.53 -7.27 17.76
CA SER A 56 -6.68 -6.66 16.73
C SER A 56 -7.48 -5.84 15.72
N LEU A 57 -8.66 -6.31 15.32
CA LEU A 57 -9.55 -5.59 14.39
C LEU A 57 -10.17 -4.34 15.03
N GLU A 58 -10.59 -4.42 16.29
CA GLU A 58 -11.08 -3.26 17.07
C GLU A 58 -9.99 -2.20 17.23
N LEU A 59 -8.77 -2.60 17.59
CA LEU A 59 -7.62 -1.69 17.67
C LEU A 59 -7.33 -1.02 16.33
N LEU A 60 -7.44 -1.77 15.23
CA LEU A 60 -7.24 -1.24 13.88
C LEU A 60 -8.37 -0.28 13.48
N PHE A 61 -9.62 -0.60 13.83
CA PHE A 61 -10.76 0.27 13.63
C PHE A 61 -10.57 1.61 14.36
N ASP A 62 -10.21 1.56 15.65
CA ASP A 62 -9.96 2.75 16.46
C ASP A 62 -8.82 3.58 15.91
N LYS A 63 -7.75 2.93 15.43
CA LYS A 63 -6.64 3.62 14.76
C LYS A 63 -7.12 4.41 13.53
N HIS A 64 -7.90 3.79 12.65
CA HIS A 64 -8.43 4.47 11.46
C HIS A 64 -9.50 5.52 11.79
N ALA A 65 -10.29 5.32 12.85
CA ALA A 65 -11.24 6.31 13.33
C ALA A 65 -10.51 7.56 13.83
N LYS A 66 -9.43 7.39 14.60
CA LYS A 66 -8.59 8.50 15.05
C LYS A 66 -7.91 9.23 13.90
N GLU A 67 -7.31 8.49 12.96
CA GLU A 67 -6.70 9.05 11.75
C GLU A 67 -7.71 9.92 10.95
N LEU A 68 -8.95 9.44 10.82
CA LEU A 68 -10.02 10.16 10.15
C LEU A 68 -10.38 11.48 10.87
N ASP A 69 -10.46 11.46 12.19
CA ASP A 69 -10.77 12.65 12.98
C ASP A 69 -9.63 13.67 12.96
N ASP A 70 -8.37 13.22 13.04
CA ASP A 70 -7.19 14.08 12.91
C ASP A 70 -7.17 14.79 11.54
N LEU A 71 -7.42 14.04 10.45
CA LEU A 71 -7.52 14.61 9.10
C LEU A 71 -8.65 15.63 8.96
N ARG A 72 -9.81 15.40 9.60
CA ARG A 72 -10.92 16.35 9.60
C ARG A 72 -10.57 17.64 10.32
N VAL A 73 -9.81 17.57 11.42
CA VAL A 73 -9.34 18.76 12.13
C VAL A 73 -8.38 19.56 11.24
N ILE A 74 -7.43 18.89 10.59
CA ILE A 74 -6.49 19.54 9.66
C ILE A 74 -7.25 20.19 8.50
N LEU A 75 -8.22 19.50 7.90
CA LEU A 75 -9.05 20.05 6.82
C LEU A 75 -9.77 21.33 7.23
N ARG A 76 -10.36 21.40 8.42
CA ARG A 76 -11.03 22.63 8.89
C ARG A 76 -10.05 23.80 8.95
N LYS A 77 -8.85 23.56 9.49
CA LYS A 77 -7.82 24.58 9.57
C LYS A 77 -7.32 25.02 8.18
N ALA A 78 -7.10 24.08 7.27
CA ALA A 78 -6.67 24.38 5.90
C ALA A 78 -7.74 25.12 5.09
N ALA A 79 -9.02 24.81 5.32
CA ALA A 79 -10.14 25.51 4.71
C ALA A 79 -10.25 26.97 5.18
N ASP A 80 -9.95 27.23 6.46
CA ASP A 80 -9.90 28.59 7.01
C ASP A 80 -8.72 29.41 6.42
N GLU A 81 -7.65 28.75 5.97
CA GLU A 81 -6.42 29.36 5.42
C GLU A 81 -6.42 29.47 3.87
N ALA A 82 -7.53 29.13 3.19
CA ALA A 82 -7.75 29.26 1.74
C ALA A 82 -6.74 28.54 0.81
N GLN A 83 -6.22 27.37 1.22
CA GLN A 83 -5.31 26.56 0.41
C GLN A 83 -6.06 25.48 -0.39
N ASN A 84 -6.58 25.84 -1.56
CA ASN A 84 -7.50 24.99 -2.35
C ASN A 84 -6.93 23.61 -2.75
N GLU A 85 -5.63 23.51 -3.06
CA GLU A 85 -5.01 22.23 -3.46
C GLU A 85 -4.80 21.30 -2.27
N GLU A 86 -4.35 21.85 -1.13
CA GLU A 86 -4.17 21.10 0.12
C GLU A 86 -5.53 20.58 0.64
N VAL A 87 -6.57 21.40 0.57
CA VAL A 87 -7.95 21.01 0.91
C VAL A 87 -8.41 19.82 0.07
N GLN A 88 -8.12 19.82 -1.24
CA GLN A 88 -8.51 18.72 -2.12
C GLN A 88 -7.76 17.41 -1.76
N GLN A 89 -6.45 17.50 -1.51
CA GLN A 89 -5.65 16.35 -1.08
C GLN A 89 -6.14 15.77 0.26
N LEU A 90 -6.48 16.65 1.22
CA LEU A 90 -7.03 16.25 2.52
C LEU A 90 -8.41 15.59 2.38
N MET A 91 -9.26 16.08 1.48
CA MET A 91 -10.56 15.46 1.19
C MET A 91 -10.39 14.03 0.64
N ASP A 92 -9.43 13.81 -0.26
CA ASP A 92 -9.12 12.48 -0.78
C ASP A 92 -8.54 11.55 0.31
N ALA A 93 -7.68 12.08 1.17
CA ALA A 93 -7.16 11.35 2.33
C ALA A 93 -8.26 10.94 3.32
N ILE A 94 -9.19 11.85 3.63
CA ILE A 94 -10.37 11.58 4.47
C ILE A 94 -11.24 10.48 3.85
N ARG A 95 -11.45 10.53 2.53
CA ARG A 95 -12.22 9.50 1.82
C ARG A 95 -11.57 8.13 1.96
N LEU A 96 -10.25 8.06 1.80
CA LEU A 96 -9.49 6.82 1.94
C LEU A 96 -9.51 6.29 3.39
N ALA A 97 -9.29 7.16 4.38
CA ALA A 97 -9.33 6.78 5.80
C ALA A 97 -10.73 6.27 6.21
N SER A 98 -11.79 6.94 5.74
CA SER A 98 -13.18 6.51 5.94
C SER A 98 -13.45 5.14 5.31
N ALA A 99 -12.96 4.90 4.09
CA ALA A 99 -13.09 3.61 3.42
C ALA A 99 -12.39 2.48 4.20
N ARG A 100 -11.16 2.71 4.66
CA ARG A 100 -10.40 1.76 5.50
C ARG A 100 -11.15 1.44 6.80
N LYS A 101 -11.63 2.46 7.51
CA LYS A 101 -12.43 2.29 8.73
C LYS A 101 -13.66 1.42 8.50
N ASN A 102 -14.41 1.70 7.42
CA ASN A 102 -15.62 0.95 7.09
C ASN A 102 -15.32 -0.49 6.63
N GLU A 103 -14.18 -0.73 5.99
CA GLU A 103 -13.74 -2.08 5.64
C GLU A 103 -13.43 -2.91 6.89
N VAL A 104 -12.72 -2.34 7.86
CA VAL A 104 -12.44 -3.02 9.14
C VAL A 104 -13.74 -3.30 9.91
N ALA A 105 -14.68 -2.34 9.95
CA ALA A 105 -16.00 -2.57 10.55
C ALA A 105 -16.73 -3.76 9.89
N ARG A 106 -16.70 -3.83 8.56
CA ARG A 106 -17.27 -4.96 7.82
C ARG A 106 -16.59 -6.28 8.16
N TRP A 107 -15.25 -6.28 8.34
CA TRP A 107 -14.53 -7.49 8.76
C TRP A 107 -14.95 -7.93 10.16
N ILE A 108 -15.12 -7.00 11.10
CA ILE A 108 -15.63 -7.29 12.45
C ILE A 108 -17.02 -7.92 12.35
N GLU A 109 -17.96 -7.30 11.62
CA GLU A 109 -19.31 -7.85 11.44
C GLU A 109 -19.31 -9.24 10.77
N THR A 110 -18.44 -9.44 9.77
CA THR A 110 -18.37 -10.69 9.00
C THR A 110 -17.74 -11.83 9.79
N LEU A 111 -16.69 -11.55 10.56
CA LEU A 111 -15.92 -12.55 11.31
C LEU A 111 -16.47 -12.76 12.72
N HIS A 112 -17.16 -11.76 13.27
CA HIS A 112 -17.68 -11.73 14.65
C HIS A 112 -19.13 -11.21 14.71
N PRO A 113 -20.10 -11.90 14.10
CA PRO A 113 -21.50 -11.43 13.96
C PRO A 113 -22.29 -11.37 15.28
N HIS A 114 -21.74 -11.87 16.38
CA HIS A 114 -22.38 -11.88 17.70
C HIS A 114 -21.98 -10.70 18.60
N VAL A 115 -21.14 -9.78 18.09
CA VAL A 115 -20.62 -8.63 18.82
C VAL A 115 -21.41 -7.34 18.52
N SER A 116 -22.32 -7.39 17.55
CA SER A 116 -23.13 -6.26 17.07
C SER A 116 -24.35 -5.95 17.94
#